data_AF-A0A7Y2GH67-F1
#
_entry.id   AF-A0A7Y2GH67-F1
#
_cell.length_a   1.000
_cell.length_b   1.000
_cell.length_c   1.000
_cell.angle_alpha   90.00
_cell.angle_beta   90.00
_cell.angle_gamma   90.00
#
_symmetry.space_group_name_H-M   'P 1'
#
loop_
_entity.id
_entity.type
_entity.pdbx_description
1 polymer ?
#
loop_
_entity_poly.entity_id
_entity_poly.type
_entity_poly.pdbx_seq_one_letter_code
_entity_poly.pdbx_strand_id
1 'polypeptide(L)'
;MKKALILISVCLLCLVPGVSGQPENGDENQAAIDFPEVEGWIKGEVKKYSPAELGYSIGYRSNIGGIVTVYVYDKGLKGIPDGPYSNQVSTEIITAKNEIRSLLERGVYGAARFTKFQYRKLGSETGMFMVAQLDVELVREGRTYYSEILMTGLEGKFVKIRATRAPGIEGLENKAIFNLYEALDSFFSGKKDEFLKNRAKVSGTAIR
;
A
#
# COMPACT_ATOMS: atom_id res chain seq x y z
N MET A 1 -5.47 -23.55 -24.87
CA MET A 1 -5.19 -22.23 -24.24
C MET A 1 -5.05 -22.43 -22.73
N LYS A 2 -3.82 -22.44 -22.20
CA LYS A 2 -3.56 -22.66 -20.77
C LYS A 2 -3.76 -21.33 -20.03
N LYS A 3 -4.77 -21.23 -19.17
CA LYS A 3 -4.96 -20.08 -18.27
C LYS A 3 -3.90 -20.21 -17.16
N ALA A 4 -2.89 -19.35 -17.18
CA ALA A 4 -1.97 -19.21 -16.06
C ALA A 4 -2.75 -18.61 -14.87
N LEU A 5 -2.94 -19.42 -13.84
CA LEU A 5 -3.53 -19.00 -12.58
C LEU A 5 -2.47 -18.16 -11.85
N ILE A 6 -2.54 -16.84 -11.97
CA ILE A 6 -1.67 -15.92 -11.23
C ILE A 6 -2.04 -16.06 -9.76
N LEU A 7 -1.23 -16.80 -9.01
CA LEU A 7 -1.32 -16.93 -7.57
C LEU A 7 -0.82 -15.62 -6.95
N ILE A 8 -1.69 -14.60 -6.89
CA ILE A 8 -1.38 -13.39 -6.14
C ILE A 8 -1.34 -13.78 -4.68
N SER A 9 -0.12 -13.73 -4.11
CA SER A 9 0.21 -14.02 -2.73
C SER A 9 -0.73 -13.27 -1.78
N VAL A 10 -1.81 -13.94 -1.38
CA VAL A 10 -2.66 -13.54 -0.27
C VAL A 10 -1.79 -13.66 0.98
N CYS A 11 -1.17 -12.55 1.40
CA CYS A 11 -0.62 -12.46 2.75
C CYS A 11 -1.81 -12.33 3.70
N LEU A 12 -2.41 -13.47 3.95
CA LEU A 12 -3.44 -13.71 4.95
C LEU A 12 -2.78 -13.39 6.29
N LEU A 13 -3.29 -12.39 7.01
CA LEU A 13 -3.01 -12.27 8.45
C LEU A 13 -3.56 -13.52 9.11
N CYS A 14 -2.68 -14.50 9.25
CA CYS A 14 -2.73 -15.58 10.20
C CYS A 14 -1.45 -15.46 11.02
N LEU A 15 -1.59 -15.34 12.34
CA LEU A 15 -0.58 -15.89 13.24
C LEU A 15 -0.54 -17.40 12.93
N VAL A 16 0.43 -17.83 12.14
CA VAL A 16 0.79 -19.25 12.00
C VAL A 16 2.25 -19.36 12.41
N PRO A 17 2.59 -20.13 13.45
CA PRO A 17 3.97 -20.52 13.65
C PRO A 17 4.36 -21.49 12.53
N GLY A 18 5.36 -21.11 11.74
CA GLY A 18 6.13 -22.05 10.93
C GLY A 18 5.52 -22.49 9.60
N VAL A 19 5.69 -21.67 8.57
CA VAL A 19 5.98 -22.17 7.21
C VAL A 19 7.19 -21.39 6.73
N SER A 20 8.37 -22.01 6.79
CA SER A 20 9.61 -21.43 6.26
C SER A 20 9.57 -21.49 4.73
N GLY A 21 9.02 -20.46 4.11
CA GLY A 21 9.37 -20.13 2.74
C GLY A 21 10.81 -19.62 2.76
N GLN A 22 11.76 -20.43 2.29
CA GLN A 22 13.15 -20.00 2.13
C GLN A 22 13.17 -18.74 1.23
N PRO A 23 13.79 -17.63 1.66
CA PRO A 23 14.10 -16.54 0.75
C PRO A 23 15.11 -17.07 -0.28
N GLU A 24 14.71 -17.19 -1.54
CA GLU A 24 15.67 -17.40 -2.62
C GLU A 24 16.49 -16.11 -2.77
N ASN A 25 17.82 -16.26 -2.69
CA ASN A 25 18.81 -15.21 -2.88
C ASN A 25 18.68 -14.61 -4.29
N GLY A 26 17.84 -13.59 -4.43
CA GLY A 26 17.71 -12.78 -5.63
C GLY A 26 18.77 -11.67 -5.64
N ASP A 27 19.72 -11.82 -6.56
CA ASP A 27 20.65 -10.84 -7.14
C ASP A 27 20.87 -9.54 -6.33
N GLU A 28 22.06 -9.43 -5.73
CA GLU A 28 22.46 -8.45 -4.71
C GLU A 28 22.63 -7.00 -5.20
N ASN A 29 22.33 -6.67 -6.45
CA ASN A 29 22.73 -5.37 -7.01
C ASN A 29 21.59 -4.48 -7.54
N GLN A 30 20.48 -4.42 -6.82
CA GLN A 30 19.58 -3.25 -6.86
C GLN A 30 19.74 -2.52 -5.53
N ALA A 31 20.11 -1.24 -5.59
CA ALA A 31 20.25 -0.38 -4.42
C ALA A 31 19.06 -0.59 -3.47
N ALA A 32 19.35 -0.90 -2.22
CA ALA A 32 18.32 -1.14 -1.21
C ALA A 32 17.43 0.11 -1.12
N ILE A 33 16.16 -0.05 -1.49
CA ILE A 33 15.20 1.06 -1.47
C ILE A 33 14.85 1.33 0.00
N ASP A 34 15.38 2.42 0.53
CA ASP A 34 15.19 2.82 1.93
C ASP A 34 13.90 3.62 2.10
N PHE A 35 12.81 2.88 2.31
CA PHE A 35 11.50 3.42 2.66
C PHE A 35 11.52 4.15 4.02
N PRO A 36 10.71 5.21 4.19
CA PRO A 36 10.77 6.06 5.37
C PRO A 36 10.36 5.33 6.64
N GLU A 37 11.06 5.62 7.74
CA GLU A 37 10.58 5.36 9.10
C GLU A 37 9.52 6.41 9.46
N VAL A 38 8.43 5.99 10.09
CA VAL A 38 7.33 6.88 10.49
C VAL A 38 6.98 6.60 11.94
N GLU A 39 7.04 7.63 12.77
CA GLU A 39 6.63 7.56 14.18
C GLU A 39 5.23 6.93 14.33
N GLY A 40 5.10 5.99 15.26
CA GLY A 40 3.86 5.26 15.50
C GLY A 40 3.61 4.10 14.52
N TRP A 41 4.55 3.84 13.60
CA TRP A 41 4.53 2.69 12.68
C TRP A 41 5.78 1.83 12.86
N ILE A 42 5.58 0.52 12.84
CA ILE A 42 6.64 -0.47 12.75
C ILE A 42 6.82 -0.78 11.26
N LYS A 43 7.97 -0.38 10.70
CA LYS A 43 8.38 -0.71 9.34
C LYS A 43 8.87 -2.16 9.29
N GLY A 44 8.32 -2.94 8.37
CA GLY A 44 8.77 -4.30 8.08
C GLY A 44 9.94 -4.34 7.10
N GLU A 45 10.46 -5.53 6.87
CA GLU A 45 11.50 -5.76 5.86
C GLU A 45 10.92 -5.66 4.44
N VAL A 46 11.79 -5.31 3.48
CA VAL A 46 11.45 -5.34 2.06
C VAL A 46 11.36 -6.79 1.61
N LYS A 47 10.19 -7.20 1.13
CA LYS A 47 9.94 -8.52 0.56
C LYS A 47 9.99 -8.45 -0.95
N LYS A 48 11.00 -9.07 -1.57
CA LYS A 48 11.06 -9.27 -3.03
C LYS A 48 10.20 -10.48 -3.43
N TYR A 49 9.63 -10.42 -4.63
CA TYR A 49 8.82 -11.50 -5.20
C TYR A 49 9.50 -12.06 -6.45
N SER A 50 9.27 -13.36 -6.69
CA SER A 50 9.66 -14.06 -7.91
C SER A 50 8.39 -14.46 -8.68
N PRO A 51 8.32 -14.22 -10.00
CA PRO A 51 9.36 -13.62 -10.83
C PRO A 51 9.51 -12.10 -10.62
N ALA A 52 10.61 -11.52 -11.11
CA ALA A 52 11.04 -10.14 -10.79
C ALA A 52 10.02 -9.06 -11.19
N GLU A 53 9.17 -9.32 -12.18
CA GLU A 53 8.07 -8.43 -12.58
C GLU A 53 6.98 -8.25 -11.50
N LEU A 54 6.90 -9.16 -10.53
CA LEU A 54 6.06 -9.00 -9.34
C LEU A 54 6.66 -8.02 -8.33
N GLY A 55 7.90 -7.60 -8.56
CA GLY A 55 8.58 -6.54 -7.84
C GLY A 55 8.78 -6.85 -6.37
N TYR A 56 8.48 -5.88 -5.51
CA TYR A 56 8.68 -6.00 -4.07
C TYR A 56 7.57 -5.30 -3.28
N SER A 57 7.53 -5.56 -1.98
CA SER A 57 6.67 -4.83 -1.06
C SER A 57 7.35 -4.49 0.26
N ILE A 58 6.77 -3.53 0.97
CA ILE A 58 7.10 -3.23 2.35
C ILE A 58 5.81 -3.07 3.16
N GLY A 59 5.80 -3.66 4.36
CA GLY A 59 4.69 -3.58 5.29
C GLY A 59 4.94 -2.53 6.39
N TYR A 60 3.88 -1.83 6.77
CA TYR A 60 3.84 -0.96 7.94
C TYR A 60 2.72 -1.41 8.86
N ARG A 61 2.99 -1.47 10.16
CA ARG A 61 1.99 -1.85 11.18
C ARG A 61 1.91 -0.80 12.27
N SER A 62 0.70 -0.43 12.65
CA SER A 62 0.42 0.48 13.75
C SER A 62 -0.79 -0.02 14.54
N ASN A 63 -0.74 0.08 15.86
CA ASN A 63 -1.88 -0.26 16.71
C ASN A 63 -3.08 0.68 16.48
N ILE A 64 -2.83 1.90 15.99
CA ILE A 64 -3.86 2.92 15.74
C ILE A 64 -4.08 3.10 14.23
N GLY A 65 -3.03 3.06 13.42
CA GLY A 65 -3.12 3.25 11.96
C GLY A 65 -3.53 2.00 11.17
N GLY A 66 -3.54 0.83 11.81
CA GLY A 66 -3.81 -0.45 11.15
C GLY A 66 -2.59 -1.00 10.40
N ILE A 67 -2.84 -1.61 9.25
CA ILE A 67 -1.81 -2.27 8.43
C ILE A 67 -1.80 -1.64 7.05
N VAL A 68 -0.62 -1.22 6.62
CA VAL A 68 -0.39 -0.68 5.29
C VAL A 68 0.65 -1.53 4.59
N THR A 69 0.45 -1.83 3.32
CA THR A 69 1.47 -2.50 2.50
C THR A 69 1.62 -1.74 1.20
N VAL A 70 2.85 -1.37 0.89
CA VAL A 70 3.25 -0.69 -0.33
C VAL A 70 3.88 -1.72 -1.25
N TYR A 71 3.39 -1.82 -2.49
CA TYR A 71 3.90 -2.70 -3.53
C TYR A 71 4.41 -1.87 -4.69
N VAL A 72 5.55 -2.27 -5.26
CA VAL A 72 6.12 -1.65 -6.46
C VAL A 72 6.46 -2.76 -7.45
N TYR A 73 5.85 -2.74 -8.63
CA TYR A 73 5.91 -3.83 -9.60
C TYR A 73 5.59 -3.37 -11.03
N ASP A 74 5.81 -4.21 -12.05
CA ASP A 74 5.47 -3.86 -13.45
C ASP A 74 4.68 -4.93 -14.20
N LYS A 75 4.58 -6.16 -13.68
CA LYS A 75 3.94 -7.31 -14.35
C LYS A 75 4.49 -7.59 -15.76
N GLY A 76 5.74 -7.21 -16.02
CA GLY A 76 6.41 -7.37 -17.31
C GLY A 76 5.95 -6.34 -18.35
N LEU A 77 5.11 -5.38 -17.96
CA LEU A 77 4.71 -4.28 -18.81
C LEU A 77 5.85 -3.26 -18.90
N LYS A 78 6.01 -2.67 -20.08
CA LYS A 78 6.95 -1.57 -20.32
C LYS A 78 6.17 -0.28 -20.50
N GLY A 79 6.76 0.83 -20.06
CA GLY A 79 6.20 2.17 -20.30
C GLY A 79 4.88 2.41 -19.59
N ILE A 80 4.72 1.96 -18.34
CA ILE A 80 3.59 2.36 -17.49
C ILE A 80 3.66 3.88 -17.30
N PRO A 81 2.65 4.67 -17.75
CA PRO A 81 2.69 6.12 -17.63
C PRO A 81 2.58 6.56 -16.17
N ASP A 82 3.28 7.64 -15.83
CA ASP A 82 3.22 8.25 -14.51
C ASP A 82 1.81 8.78 -14.19
N GLY A 83 1.44 8.70 -12.92
CA GLY A 83 0.16 9.17 -12.43
C GLY A 83 -0.97 8.14 -12.56
N PRO A 84 -2.17 8.50 -12.09
CA PRO A 84 -3.24 7.52 -11.89
C PRO A 84 -4.19 7.38 -13.08
N TYR A 85 -4.04 8.21 -14.11
CA TYR A 85 -5.04 8.37 -15.18
C TYR A 85 -4.85 7.41 -16.36
N SER A 86 -3.84 6.54 -16.32
CA SER A 86 -3.57 5.60 -17.39
C SER A 86 -4.54 4.42 -17.40
N ASN A 87 -4.79 3.86 -18.60
CA ASN A 87 -5.62 2.65 -18.74
C ASN A 87 -5.02 1.47 -17.97
N GLN A 88 -3.69 1.42 -17.87
CA GLN A 88 -2.93 0.45 -17.11
C GLN A 88 -3.30 0.51 -15.62
N VAL A 89 -3.28 1.71 -15.01
CA VAL A 89 -3.67 1.91 -13.60
C VAL A 89 -5.15 1.58 -13.38
N SER A 90 -6.03 2.01 -14.29
CA SER A 90 -7.46 1.67 -14.23
C SER A 90 -7.69 0.15 -14.25
N THR A 91 -6.95 -0.56 -15.11
CA THR A 91 -6.98 -2.03 -15.18
C THR A 91 -6.54 -2.65 -13.86
N GLU A 92 -5.46 -2.16 -13.24
CA GLU A 92 -5.00 -2.68 -11.94
C GLU A 92 -5.99 -2.43 -10.80
N ILE A 93 -6.71 -1.30 -10.79
CA ILE A 93 -7.82 -1.08 -9.84
C ILE A 93 -8.94 -2.10 -10.04
N ILE A 94 -9.33 -2.37 -11.29
CA ILE A 94 -10.34 -3.38 -11.61
C ILE A 94 -9.88 -4.78 -11.18
N THR A 95 -8.62 -5.12 -11.44
CA THR A 95 -8.01 -6.37 -10.98
C THR A 95 -8.06 -6.49 -9.46
N ALA A 96 -7.68 -5.45 -8.71
CA ALA A 96 -7.74 -5.43 -7.25
C ALA A 96 -9.17 -5.58 -6.72
N LYS A 97 -10.16 -4.97 -7.38
CA LYS A 97 -11.58 -5.16 -7.08
C LYS A 97 -12.02 -6.61 -7.27
N ASN A 98 -11.57 -7.25 -8.34
CA ASN A 98 -11.88 -8.66 -8.64
C ASN A 98 -11.15 -9.63 -7.70
N GLU A 99 -9.93 -9.30 -7.25
CA GLU A 99 -9.24 -10.07 -6.19
C GLU A 99 -10.06 -10.10 -4.91
N ILE A 100 -10.62 -8.95 -4.47
CA ILE A 100 -11.47 -8.89 -3.29
C ILE A 100 -12.73 -9.76 -3.47
N ARG A 101 -13.36 -9.71 -4.65
CA ARG A 101 -14.53 -10.56 -4.96
C ARG A 101 -14.18 -12.04 -4.93
N SER A 102 -13.04 -12.43 -5.49
CA SER A 102 -12.58 -13.82 -5.43
C SER A 102 -12.32 -14.26 -3.98
N LEU A 103 -11.82 -13.37 -3.12
CA LEU A 103 -11.65 -13.66 -1.69
C LEU A 103 -12.99 -13.81 -0.95
N LEU A 104 -14.04 -13.08 -1.36
CA LEU A 104 -15.40 -13.30 -0.86
C LEU A 104 -15.94 -14.67 -1.27
N GLU A 105 -15.82 -15.03 -2.55
CA GLU A 105 -16.27 -16.32 -3.08
C GLU A 105 -15.58 -17.50 -2.38
N ARG A 106 -14.33 -17.31 -1.97
CA ARG A 106 -13.53 -18.29 -1.21
C ARG A 106 -13.82 -18.30 0.30
N GLY A 107 -14.73 -17.46 0.79
CA GLY A 107 -15.09 -17.36 2.20
C GLY A 107 -14.04 -16.70 3.10
N VAL A 108 -13.03 -16.03 2.53
CA VAL A 108 -12.00 -15.32 3.32
C VAL A 108 -12.60 -14.07 3.99
N TYR A 109 -13.52 -13.41 3.31
CA TYR A 109 -14.34 -12.33 3.86
C TYR A 109 -15.80 -12.78 3.90
N GLY A 110 -16.53 -12.38 4.94
CA GLY A 110 -17.98 -12.59 5.04
C GLY A 110 -18.78 -11.60 4.18
N ALA A 111 -18.27 -10.39 3.96
CA ALA A 111 -18.86 -9.39 3.09
C ALA A 111 -17.82 -8.38 2.60
N ALA A 112 -18.04 -7.76 1.44
CA ALA A 112 -17.31 -6.58 1.00
C ALA A 112 -18.24 -5.57 0.33
N ARG A 113 -18.06 -4.29 0.65
CA ARG A 113 -18.82 -3.18 0.07
C ARG A 113 -17.85 -2.13 -0.46
N PHE A 114 -17.85 -1.92 -1.78
CA PHE A 114 -17.09 -0.84 -2.40
C PHE A 114 -17.85 0.47 -2.21
N THR A 115 -17.27 1.39 -1.45
CA THR A 115 -17.98 2.60 -0.99
C THR A 115 -17.64 3.83 -1.82
N LYS A 116 -16.41 3.93 -2.33
CA LYS A 116 -15.96 5.12 -3.04
C LYS A 116 -14.87 4.81 -4.05
N PHE A 117 -14.86 5.54 -5.16
CA PHE A 117 -13.73 5.66 -6.07
C PHE A 117 -13.46 7.13 -6.35
N GLN A 118 -12.19 7.56 -6.27
CA GLN A 118 -11.80 8.94 -6.53
C GLN A 118 -10.33 9.05 -6.93
N TYR A 119 -9.95 10.16 -7.55
CA TYR A 119 -8.55 10.55 -7.69
C TYR A 119 -8.22 11.58 -6.61
N ARG A 120 -7.06 11.44 -5.96
CA ARG A 120 -6.60 12.39 -4.94
C ARG A 120 -5.09 12.46 -4.87
N LYS A 121 -4.59 13.47 -4.18
CA LYS A 121 -3.21 13.53 -3.71
C LYS A 121 -3.01 12.57 -2.53
N LEU A 122 -1.87 11.91 -2.48
CA LEU A 122 -1.45 11.08 -1.36
C LEU A 122 -1.07 11.99 -0.18
N GLY A 123 -1.51 11.62 1.02
CA GLY A 123 -1.30 12.45 2.21
C GLY A 123 -2.20 13.68 2.18
N SER A 124 -1.58 14.86 2.15
CA SER A 124 -2.21 16.18 2.27
C SER A 124 -2.67 16.77 0.93
N GLU A 125 -3.44 17.87 0.97
CA GLU A 125 -3.84 18.62 -0.22
C GLU A 125 -2.64 19.27 -0.94
N THR A 126 -1.53 19.45 -0.22
CA THR A 126 -0.25 19.90 -0.78
C THR A 126 0.59 18.75 -1.32
N GLY A 127 0.14 17.49 -1.19
CA GLY A 127 0.81 16.33 -1.75
C GLY A 127 1.05 16.48 -3.25
N MET A 128 2.12 15.87 -3.73
CA MET A 128 2.54 15.93 -5.13
C MET A 128 2.19 14.64 -5.88
N PHE A 129 1.97 13.55 -5.16
CA PHE A 129 1.76 12.23 -5.69
C PHE A 129 0.26 11.94 -5.86
N MET A 130 -0.21 11.97 -7.10
CA MET A 130 -1.61 11.67 -7.43
C MET A 130 -1.85 10.16 -7.49
N VAL A 131 -2.95 9.70 -6.89
CA VAL A 131 -3.35 8.29 -6.84
C VAL A 131 -4.84 8.11 -7.19
N ALA A 132 -5.17 6.97 -7.79
CA ALA A 132 -6.53 6.45 -7.86
C ALA A 132 -6.83 5.69 -6.57
N GLN A 133 -7.89 6.05 -5.87
CA GLN A 133 -8.33 5.46 -4.60
C GLN A 133 -9.61 4.65 -4.81
N LEU A 134 -9.64 3.43 -4.27
CA LEU A 134 -10.82 2.60 -4.12
C LEU A 134 -11.01 2.24 -2.64
N ASP A 135 -12.15 2.66 -2.07
CA ASP A 135 -12.52 2.37 -0.69
C ASP A 135 -13.43 1.15 -0.61
N VAL A 136 -13.12 0.29 0.36
CA VAL A 136 -13.80 -0.98 0.56
C VAL A 136 -14.00 -1.22 2.05
N GLU A 137 -15.23 -1.44 2.45
CA GLU A 137 -15.54 -2.02 3.75
C GLU A 137 -15.52 -3.54 3.63
N LEU A 138 -14.82 -4.21 4.53
CA LEU A 138 -14.65 -5.66 4.57
C LEU A 138 -15.21 -6.18 5.88
N VAL A 139 -15.91 -7.32 5.85
CA VAL A 139 -16.29 -8.06 7.06
C VAL A 139 -15.48 -9.34 7.14
N ARG A 140 -14.78 -9.55 8.26
CA ARG A 140 -14.03 -10.79 8.54
C ARG A 140 -14.25 -11.16 10.00
N GLU A 141 -14.59 -12.43 10.25
CA GLU A 141 -14.79 -12.95 11.61
C GLU A 141 -15.78 -12.09 12.44
N GLY A 142 -16.87 -11.64 11.79
CA GLY A 142 -17.90 -10.80 12.42
C GLY A 142 -17.50 -9.34 12.69
N ARG A 143 -16.29 -8.91 12.28
CA ARG A 143 -15.81 -7.54 12.45
C ARG A 143 -15.72 -6.82 11.12
N THR A 144 -16.12 -5.55 11.10
CA THR A 144 -15.94 -4.64 9.96
C THR A 144 -14.52 -4.08 9.97
N TYR A 145 -13.95 -3.86 8.78
CA TYR A 145 -12.67 -3.22 8.54
C TYR A 145 -12.82 -2.23 7.38
N TYR A 146 -12.12 -1.10 7.47
CA TYR A 146 -12.00 -0.14 6.37
C TYR A 146 -10.71 -0.41 5.63
N SER A 147 -10.80 -0.65 4.33
CA SER A 147 -9.67 -0.86 3.45
C SER A 147 -9.66 0.17 2.33
N GLU A 148 -8.47 0.67 2.02
CA GLU A 148 -8.23 1.59 0.91
C GLU A 148 -7.20 0.96 0.00
N ILE A 149 -7.45 1.02 -1.31
CA ILE A 149 -6.48 0.65 -2.34
C ILE A 149 -6.16 1.92 -3.11
N LEU A 150 -4.91 2.36 -3.01
CA LEU A 150 -4.36 3.49 -3.75
C LEU A 150 -3.45 2.93 -4.84
N MET A 151 -3.57 3.46 -6.05
CA MET A 151 -2.81 3.01 -7.22
C MET A 151 -2.34 4.19 -8.06
N THR A 152 -1.11 4.11 -8.57
CA THR A 152 -0.60 5.06 -9.56
C THR A 152 0.55 4.44 -10.36
N GLY A 153 0.91 5.06 -11.48
CA GLY A 153 2.15 4.78 -12.18
C GLY A 153 3.28 5.69 -11.71
N LEU A 154 4.50 5.15 -11.62
CA LEU A 154 5.71 5.91 -11.33
C LEU A 154 6.92 5.24 -11.99
N GLU A 155 7.61 5.96 -12.86
CA GLU A 155 8.86 5.56 -13.51
C GLU A 155 8.77 4.18 -14.18
N GLY A 156 7.66 3.93 -14.88
CA GLY A 156 7.42 2.66 -15.56
C GLY A 156 7.03 1.49 -14.64
N LYS A 157 6.73 1.75 -13.37
CA LYS A 157 6.18 0.79 -12.39
C LYS A 157 4.77 1.19 -11.96
N PHE A 158 4.02 0.24 -11.43
CA PHE A 158 2.87 0.51 -10.56
C PHE A 158 3.34 0.69 -9.13
N VAL A 159 2.74 1.65 -8.43
CA VAL A 159 2.79 1.77 -6.97
C VAL A 159 1.39 1.52 -6.43
N LYS A 160 1.23 0.42 -5.71
CA LYS A 160 -0.03 0.06 -5.02
C LYS A 160 0.16 0.22 -3.52
N ILE A 161 -0.69 0.98 -2.87
CA ILE A 161 -0.76 1.06 -1.41
C ILE A 161 -2.07 0.44 -0.99
N ARG A 162 -2.00 -0.60 -0.15
CA ARG A 162 -3.20 -1.17 0.48
C ARG A 162 -3.15 -0.88 1.97
N ALA A 163 -4.13 -0.12 2.45
CA ALA A 163 -4.35 0.11 3.86
C ALA A 163 -5.57 -0.69 4.32
N THR A 164 -5.50 -1.27 5.52
CA THR A 164 -6.63 -1.92 6.18
C THR A 164 -6.57 -1.59 7.66
N ARG A 165 -7.67 -1.09 8.22
CA ARG A 165 -7.80 -0.70 9.62
C ARG A 165 -9.13 -1.20 10.18
N ALA A 166 -9.13 -1.50 11.47
CA ALA A 166 -10.38 -1.70 12.20
C ALA A 166 -11.13 -0.35 12.28
N PRO A 167 -12.43 -0.35 12.60
CA PRO A 167 -13.08 0.84 13.13
C PRO A 167 -12.45 1.15 14.49
N GLY A 168 -11.75 2.26 14.62
CA GLY A 168 -11.23 2.71 15.91
C GLY A 168 -11.86 4.01 16.36
N ILE A 169 -11.10 4.70 17.20
CA ILE A 169 -11.51 5.97 17.78
C ILE A 169 -11.47 7.02 16.67
N GLU A 170 -12.64 7.59 16.39
CA GLU A 170 -12.84 8.60 15.36
C GLU A 170 -11.74 9.69 15.44
N GLY A 171 -11.13 10.02 14.30
CA GLY A 171 -10.10 11.05 14.18
C GLY A 171 -8.66 10.60 14.44
N LEU A 172 -8.39 9.67 15.37
CA LEU A 172 -7.03 9.23 15.69
C LEU A 172 -6.42 8.32 14.61
N GLU A 173 -7.20 7.36 14.12
CA GLU A 173 -6.76 6.45 13.06
C GLU A 173 -6.42 7.21 11.77
N ASN A 174 -7.24 8.22 11.45
CA ASN A 174 -7.05 9.07 10.29
C ASN A 174 -5.75 9.88 10.38
N LYS A 175 -5.37 10.35 11.57
CA LYS A 175 -4.10 11.07 11.75
C LYS A 175 -2.88 10.15 11.57
N ALA A 176 -2.92 8.95 12.14
CA ALA A 176 -1.80 8.00 12.04
C ALA A 176 -1.53 7.58 10.59
N ILE A 177 -2.58 7.27 9.82
CA ILE A 177 -2.45 6.91 8.41
C ILE A 177 -2.05 8.10 7.54
N PHE A 178 -2.56 9.29 7.84
CA PHE A 178 -2.20 10.51 7.13
C PHE A 178 -0.70 10.81 7.24
N ASN A 179 -0.12 10.70 8.43
CA ASN A 179 1.33 10.88 8.63
C ASN A 179 2.17 9.90 7.81
N LEU A 180 1.71 8.64 7.68
CA LEU A 180 2.38 7.66 6.83
C LEU A 180 2.24 8.04 5.35
N TYR A 181 1.05 8.44 4.92
CA TYR A 181 0.84 8.88 3.53
C TYR A 181 1.66 10.12 3.17
N GLU A 182 1.84 11.10 4.07
CA GLU A 182 2.73 12.25 3.82
C GLU A 182 4.20 11.84 3.69
N ALA A 183 4.65 10.90 4.52
CA ALA A 183 6.01 10.36 4.42
C ALA A 183 6.22 9.63 3.07
N LEU A 184 5.22 8.85 2.64
CA LEU A 184 5.25 8.16 1.35
C LEU A 184 5.16 9.12 0.17
N ASP A 185 4.30 10.15 0.23
CA ASP A 185 4.22 11.20 -0.80
C ASP A 185 5.58 11.90 -0.98
N SER A 186 6.23 12.25 0.13
CA SER A 186 7.56 12.88 0.12
C SER A 186 8.65 11.96 -0.41
N PHE A 187 8.56 10.67 -0.08
CA PHE A 187 9.47 9.65 -0.57
C PHE A 187 9.34 9.47 -2.09
N PHE A 188 8.12 9.28 -2.60
CA PHE A 188 7.88 9.04 -4.03
C PHE A 188 8.06 10.29 -4.91
N SER A 189 7.91 11.49 -4.35
CA SER A 189 8.15 12.74 -5.08
C SER A 189 9.63 13.14 -5.16
N GLY A 190 10.55 12.34 -4.59
CA GLY A 190 11.98 12.66 -4.57
C GLY A 190 12.36 13.81 -3.63
N LYS A 191 11.45 14.22 -2.74
CA LYS A 191 11.61 15.35 -1.81
C LYS A 191 11.94 14.90 -0.38
N LYS A 192 12.72 13.81 -0.23
CA LYS A 192 13.09 13.24 1.09
C LYS A 192 13.65 14.32 2.05
N ASP A 193 14.47 15.23 1.53
CA ASP A 193 15.11 16.29 2.31
C ASP A 193 14.17 17.44 2.72
N GLU A 194 13.10 17.70 1.96
CA GLU A 194 12.12 18.76 2.25
C GLU A 194 11.17 18.32 3.38
N PHE A 195 10.77 17.05 3.38
CA PHE A 195 9.92 16.46 4.42
C PHE A 195 10.59 16.43 5.80
N LEU A 196 11.84 15.99 5.87
CA LEU A 196 12.60 15.95 7.13
C LEU A 196 12.78 17.36 7.72
N LYS A 197 13.01 18.37 6.89
CA LYS A 197 13.11 19.79 7.32
C LYS A 197 11.78 20.33 7.84
N ASN A 198 10.66 20.01 7.19
CA ASN A 198 9.34 20.49 7.61
C ASN A 198 8.89 19.87 8.93
N ARG A 199 9.18 18.59 9.18
CA ARG A 199 8.83 17.93 10.46
C ARG A 199 9.59 18.51 11.65
N ALA A 200 10.88 18.82 11.50
CA ALA A 200 11.70 19.45 12.54
C ALA A 200 11.18 20.85 12.95
N LYS A 201 10.57 21.57 12.00
CA LYS A 201 9.98 22.89 12.25
C LYS A 201 8.66 22.80 13.04
N VAL A 202 7.86 21.76 12.79
CA VAL A 202 6.60 21.52 13.51
C VAL A 202 6.86 21.02 14.93
N SER A 203 7.88 20.19 15.15
CA SER A 203 8.26 19.73 16.50
C SER A 203 8.98 20.80 17.33
N GLY A 204 9.55 21.84 16.69
CA GLY A 204 10.17 22.98 17.35
C GLY A 204 9.19 24.05 17.85
N THR A 205 7.89 23.93 17.55
CA THR A 205 6.86 24.84 18.11
C THR A 205 6.35 24.27 19.43
N ALA A 206 7.25 24.16 20.41
CA ALA A 206 6.88 23.94 21.80
C ALA A 206 6.62 25.30 22.46
N ILE A 207 5.36 25.51 22.82
CA ILE A 207 4.80 26.34 23.90
C ILE A 207 5.78 27.37 24.50
N ARG A 208 5.50 28.65 24.25
CA ARG A 208 5.76 29.72 25.21
C ARG A 208 4.44 30.14 25.82
#